data_AF-F6H4M9-F1
#
_entry.id   AF-F6H4M9-F1
#
_cell.length_a   1.000
_cell.length_b   1.000
_cell.length_c   1.000
_cell.angle_alpha   90.00
_cell.angle_beta   90.00
_cell.angle_gamma   90.00
#
_symmetry.space_group_name_H-M   'P 1'
#
loop_
_entity.id
_entity.type
_entity.pdbx_description
1 polymer ?
#
loop_
_entity_poly.entity_id
_entity_poly.type
_entity_poly.pdbx_seq_one_letter_code
_entity_poly.pdbx_strand_id
1 'polypeptide(L)'
;MTVVEVDGHFVEPFVIKNLFIYSGETYSILVKADQDPSRNYWVTTSVVSRNNIVTPPGLAIFNYYPNHPNKSPPTVPPAGPLWNDVVLRLNQSRAIKAHHDYVAPPPLTSDRVNLMLNTQNEINGYMRWSVNNVSFNLPHTPYLIALKENISGVFDPTPALDYFDLENYGIYTTPNNSNATSSNSIYRLKFNTTVDIILQNSNTMNKNNSGTHPWHLHEHDFWVLGIMKKK
;
A
#
# COMPACT_ATOMS: atom_id res chain seq x y z
N MET A 1 -20.80 4.61 6.31
CA MET A 1 -20.31 5.29 5.09
C MET A 1 -20.41 4.28 3.97
N THR A 2 -20.70 4.71 2.74
CA THR A 2 -20.69 3.84 1.56
C THR A 2 -19.53 4.23 0.67
N VAL A 3 -18.59 3.33 0.42
CA VAL A 3 -17.49 3.56 -0.53
C VAL A 3 -18.03 3.45 -1.94
N VAL A 4 -17.66 4.38 -2.82
CA VAL A 4 -18.14 4.44 -4.21
C VAL A 4 -17.02 4.62 -5.24
N GLU A 5 -15.86 5.08 -4.82
CA GLU A 5 -14.69 5.24 -5.69
C GLU A 5 -13.39 5.04 -4.87
N VAL A 6 -12.38 4.48 -5.53
CA VAL A 6 -11.02 4.25 -5.01
C VAL A 6 -10.01 4.55 -6.12
N ASP A 7 -9.00 5.37 -5.83
CA ASP A 7 -7.89 5.73 -6.73
C ASP A 7 -8.33 6.22 -8.13
N GLY A 8 -9.41 6.98 -8.19
CA GLY A 8 -9.99 7.54 -9.41
C GLY A 8 -10.95 6.59 -10.15
N HIS A 9 -11.19 5.38 -9.62
CA HIS A 9 -12.02 4.35 -10.26
C HIS A 9 -13.27 4.04 -9.46
N PHE A 10 -14.42 3.94 -10.14
CA PHE A 10 -15.66 3.51 -9.52
C PHE A 10 -15.57 2.05 -9.05
N VAL A 11 -16.08 1.80 -7.85
CA VAL A 11 -16.14 0.46 -7.25
C VAL A 11 -17.57 0.04 -7.02
N GLU A 12 -17.81 -1.27 -6.95
CA GLU A 12 -19.07 -1.83 -6.46
C GLU A 12 -19.36 -1.25 -5.07
N PRO A 13 -20.47 -0.52 -4.86
CA PRO A 13 -20.69 0.17 -3.59
C PRO A 13 -20.77 -0.80 -2.41
N PHE A 14 -20.01 -0.52 -1.34
CA PHE A 14 -20.06 -1.31 -0.11
C PHE A 14 -20.05 -0.42 1.14
N VAL A 15 -20.73 -0.90 2.19
CA VAL A 15 -20.91 -0.14 3.43
C VAL A 15 -19.82 -0.49 4.43
N ILE A 16 -19.21 0.54 5.01
CA ILE A 16 -18.20 0.44 6.06
C ILE A 16 -18.56 1.29 7.27
N LYS A 17 -18.07 0.85 8.44
CA LYS A 17 -18.13 1.60 9.70
C LYS A 17 -16.93 2.54 9.87
N ASN A 18 -15.74 2.06 9.52
CA ASN A 18 -14.49 2.81 9.54
C ASN A 18 -13.82 2.67 8.18
N LEU A 19 -13.21 3.74 7.68
CA LEU A 19 -12.39 3.71 6.48
C LEU A 19 -10.93 3.54 6.88
N PHE A 20 -10.29 2.46 6.43
CA PHE A 20 -8.84 2.31 6.48
C PHE A 20 -8.24 2.92 5.21
N ILE A 21 -7.24 3.77 5.34
CA ILE A 21 -6.57 4.43 4.22
C ILE A 21 -5.06 4.38 4.45
N TYR A 22 -4.30 4.03 3.41
CA TYR A 22 -2.84 4.03 3.42
C TYR A 22 -2.27 5.14 2.54
N SER A 23 -0.99 5.44 2.74
CA SER A 23 -0.32 6.51 2.00
C SER A 23 -0.36 6.25 0.49
N GLY A 24 -0.85 7.22 -0.27
CA GLY A 24 -1.00 7.14 -1.73
C GLY A 24 -2.41 6.77 -2.20
N GLU A 25 -3.24 6.19 -1.33
CA GLU A 25 -4.62 5.84 -1.66
C GLU A 25 -5.55 7.07 -1.55
N THR A 26 -6.62 7.05 -2.34
CA THR A 26 -7.72 8.02 -2.33
C THR A 26 -9.07 7.30 -2.38
N TYR A 27 -10.08 7.88 -1.75
CA TYR A 27 -11.41 7.29 -1.65
C TYR A 27 -12.48 8.39 -1.71
N SER A 28 -13.57 8.12 -2.43
CA SER A 28 -14.82 8.85 -2.25
C SER A 28 -15.83 7.99 -1.49
N ILE A 29 -16.44 8.62 -0.48
CA ILE A 29 -17.46 7.99 0.36
C ILE A 29 -18.74 8.83 0.39
N LEU A 30 -19.87 8.15 0.41
CA LEU A 30 -21.16 8.74 0.72
C LEU A 30 -21.46 8.60 2.21
N VAL A 31 -21.87 9.72 2.81
CA VAL A 31 -22.33 9.79 4.20
C VAL A 31 -23.79 10.21 4.19
N LYS A 32 -24.63 9.45 4.89
CA LYS A 32 -26.04 9.80 5.09
C LYS A 32 -26.18 10.52 6.44
N ALA A 33 -26.63 11.76 6.43
CA ALA A 33 -26.84 12.57 7.62
C ALA A 33 -28.26 12.37 8.18
N ASP A 34 -28.55 11.16 8.67
CA ASP A 34 -29.88 10.74 9.14
C ASP A 34 -29.99 10.57 10.67
N GLN A 35 -29.01 11.10 11.40
CA GLN A 35 -29.01 11.09 12.86
C GLN A 35 -29.73 12.34 13.42
N ASP A 36 -29.89 12.42 14.76
CA ASP A 36 -30.53 13.56 15.46
C ASP A 36 -29.98 14.92 14.97
N PRO A 37 -30.81 15.73 14.28
CA PRO A 37 -30.36 16.97 13.67
C PRO A 37 -30.12 18.10 14.68
N SER A 38 -30.44 17.90 15.97
CA SER A 38 -30.25 18.90 17.03
C SER A 38 -28.84 18.93 17.61
N ARG A 39 -27.91 18.12 17.10
CA ARG A 39 -26.54 18.00 17.61
C ARG A 39 -25.50 17.78 16.52
N ASN A 40 -24.24 18.07 16.87
CA ASN A 40 -23.08 17.77 16.05
C ASN A 40 -22.51 16.37 16.37
N TYR A 41 -21.64 15.86 15.49
CA TYR A 41 -21.01 14.54 15.61
C TYR A 41 -19.49 14.62 15.48
N TRP A 42 -18.79 13.70 16.15
CA TRP A 42 -17.33 13.58 16.01
C TRP A 42 -16.95 12.86 14.72
N VAL A 43 -15.89 13.34 14.09
CA VAL A 43 -15.09 12.60 13.11
C VAL A 43 -13.72 12.35 13.75
N THR A 44 -13.32 11.09 13.80
CA THR A 44 -12.05 10.67 14.44
C THR A 44 -11.17 9.97 13.42
N THR A 45 -9.88 10.31 13.39
CA THR A 45 -8.84 9.56 12.67
C THR A 45 -7.83 9.00 13.67
N SER A 46 -7.33 7.78 13.42
CA SER A 46 -6.40 7.10 14.34
C SER A 46 -5.39 6.27 13.55
N VAL A 47 -4.18 6.14 14.10
CA VAL A 47 -3.12 5.36 13.46
C VAL A 47 -3.40 3.86 13.62
N VAL A 48 -3.30 3.14 12.50
CA VAL A 48 -3.38 1.67 12.43
C VAL A 48 -2.09 1.08 11.84
N SER A 49 -1.96 -0.25 11.86
CA SER A 49 -0.82 -1.01 11.33
C SER A 49 0.50 -0.87 12.08
N ARG A 50 0.61 0.05 13.03
CA ARG A 50 1.75 0.19 13.94
C ARG A 50 1.24 0.49 15.35
N ASN A 51 1.92 -0.06 16.36
CA ASN A 51 1.66 0.32 17.74
C ASN A 51 2.05 1.78 17.91
N ASN A 52 1.07 2.65 18.14
CA ASN A 52 1.31 4.07 18.25
C ASN A 52 0.65 4.61 19.51
N ILE A 53 1.35 4.42 20.63
CA ILE A 53 0.92 4.90 21.95
C ILE A 53 1.06 6.42 22.06
N VAL A 54 1.85 7.05 21.17
CA VAL A 54 2.30 8.44 21.35
C VAL A 54 1.55 9.45 20.48
N THR A 55 0.99 9.03 19.34
CA THR A 55 0.27 9.97 18.45
C THR A 55 -1.21 10.02 18.82
N PRO A 56 -1.73 11.18 19.25
CA PRO A 56 -3.14 11.33 19.56
C PRO A 56 -4.01 11.21 18.27
N PRO A 57 -5.30 10.85 18.41
CA PRO A 57 -6.22 10.83 17.29
C PRO A 57 -6.45 12.23 16.72
N GLY A 58 -6.65 12.33 15.41
CA GLY A 58 -7.15 13.55 14.78
C GLY A 58 -8.66 13.68 15.01
N LEU A 59 -9.12 14.89 15.32
CA LEU A 59 -10.52 15.16 15.62
C LEU A 59 -11.07 16.26 14.71
N ALA A 60 -12.31 16.08 14.26
CA ALA A 60 -13.11 17.10 13.60
C ALA A 60 -14.58 16.97 14.00
N ILE A 61 -15.38 17.98 13.66
CA ILE A 61 -16.81 18.02 13.94
C ILE A 61 -17.57 17.95 12.62
N PHE A 62 -18.43 16.94 12.47
CA PHE A 62 -19.45 16.89 11.43
C PHE A 62 -20.66 17.69 11.92
N ASN A 63 -20.76 18.93 11.45
CA ASN A 63 -21.74 19.92 11.90
C ASN A 63 -23.08 19.77 11.16
N TYR A 64 -24.16 19.55 11.91
CA TYR A 64 -25.52 19.55 11.36
C TYR A 64 -26.08 20.96 11.43
N TYR A 65 -26.24 21.64 10.30
CA TYR A 65 -26.90 22.94 10.26
C TYR A 65 -28.37 22.82 10.72
N PRO A 66 -28.93 23.77 11.51
CA PRO A 66 -28.39 25.07 11.92
C PRO A 66 -27.63 25.08 13.26
N ASN A 67 -27.15 23.95 13.77
CA ASN A 67 -26.33 23.97 14.99
C ASN A 67 -25.07 24.82 14.79
N HIS A 68 -24.67 25.55 15.83
CA HIS A 68 -23.44 26.32 15.78
C HIS A 68 -22.22 25.40 15.55
N PRO A 69 -21.26 25.74 14.65
CA PRO A 69 -20.09 24.89 14.37
C PRO A 69 -19.23 24.59 15.61
N ASN A 70 -19.14 25.54 16.54
CA ASN A 70 -18.41 25.36 17.81
C ASN A 70 -19.21 24.59 18.89
N LYS A 71 -20.46 24.18 18.64
CA LYS A 71 -21.22 23.35 19.58
C LYS A 71 -20.59 21.95 19.59
N SER A 72 -19.92 21.59 20.68
CA SER A 72 -19.31 20.26 20.80
C SER A 72 -20.37 19.16 20.69
N PRO A 73 -20.06 18.04 20.00
CA PRO A 73 -20.87 16.84 20.11
C PRO A 73 -21.03 16.42 21.58
N PRO A 74 -22.22 16.02 22.05
CA PRO A 74 -22.48 15.73 23.47
C PRO A 74 -21.98 14.35 23.92
N THR A 75 -21.22 13.64 23.09
CA THR A 75 -20.58 12.35 23.41
C THR A 75 -19.06 12.53 23.43
N VAL A 76 -18.32 11.57 23.97
CA VAL A 76 -16.86 11.51 23.76
C VAL A 76 -16.54 11.12 22.30
N PRO A 77 -15.37 11.52 21.75
CA PRO A 77 -14.92 11.02 20.45
C PRO A 77 -14.87 9.49 20.43
N PRO A 78 -15.40 8.83 19.39
CA PRO A 78 -15.36 7.38 19.29
C PRO A 78 -13.90 6.90 19.17
N ALA A 79 -13.59 5.79 19.85
CA ALA A 79 -12.31 5.11 19.68
C ALA A 79 -12.23 4.47 18.28
N GLY A 80 -11.07 4.59 17.62
CA GLY A 80 -10.78 3.88 16.39
C GLY A 80 -10.60 2.36 16.61
N PRO A 81 -10.56 1.56 15.53
CA PRO A 81 -10.17 0.16 15.59
C PRO A 81 -8.80 -0.05 16.23
N LEU A 82 -8.55 -1.23 16.79
CA LEU A 82 -7.23 -1.59 17.29
C LEU A 82 -6.19 -1.57 16.16
N TRP A 83 -5.01 -1.02 16.44
CA TRP A 83 -3.96 -0.85 15.42
C TRP A 83 -3.51 -2.17 14.77
N ASN A 84 -3.58 -3.27 15.52
CA ASN A 84 -3.16 -4.61 15.11
C ASN A 84 -4.33 -5.50 14.63
N ASP A 85 -5.54 -4.97 14.47
CA ASP A 85 -6.62 -5.72 13.84
C ASP A 85 -6.38 -5.82 12.33
N VAL A 86 -5.72 -6.91 11.93
CA VAL A 86 -5.43 -7.21 10.52
C VAL A 86 -6.69 -7.64 9.78
N VAL A 87 -7.66 -8.26 10.47
CA VAL A 87 -8.84 -8.87 9.84
C VAL A 87 -9.75 -7.79 9.28
N LEU A 88 -10.03 -6.74 10.04
CA LEU A 88 -10.88 -5.64 9.55
C LEU A 88 -10.25 -4.92 8.34
N ARG A 89 -8.93 -4.72 8.37
CA ARG A 89 -8.20 -4.08 7.27
C ARG A 89 -8.22 -4.94 6.01
N LEU A 90 -7.95 -6.24 6.14
CA LEU A 90 -7.98 -7.18 5.02
C LEU A 90 -9.40 -7.34 4.45
N ASN A 91 -10.43 -7.33 5.29
CA ASN A 91 -11.81 -7.40 4.85
C ASN A 91 -12.21 -6.18 4.01
N GLN A 92 -11.77 -4.97 4.37
CA GLN A 92 -11.99 -3.79 3.53
C GLN A 92 -11.28 -3.94 2.18
N SER A 93 -10.00 -4.31 2.16
CA SER A 93 -9.26 -4.50 0.90
C SER A 93 -9.90 -5.56 -0.01
N ARG A 94 -10.50 -6.62 0.56
CA ARG A 94 -11.22 -7.67 -0.19
C ARG A 94 -12.63 -7.26 -0.64
N ALA A 95 -13.21 -6.24 -0.02
CA ALA A 95 -14.52 -5.71 -0.41
C ALA A 95 -14.42 -4.80 -1.64
N ILE A 96 -13.24 -4.20 -1.88
CA ILE A 96 -12.98 -3.37 -3.05
C ILE A 96 -13.03 -4.25 -4.30
N LYS A 97 -13.99 -3.96 -5.17
CA LYS A 97 -14.16 -4.58 -6.48
C LYS A 97 -14.47 -3.48 -7.47
N ALA A 98 -13.82 -3.50 -8.63
CA ALA A 98 -14.12 -2.55 -9.68
C ALA A 98 -15.60 -2.66 -10.08
N HIS A 99 -16.24 -1.53 -10.32
CA HIS A 99 -17.64 -1.49 -10.70
C HIS A 99 -17.82 -2.14 -12.08
N HIS A 100 -18.72 -3.11 -12.21
CA HIS A 100 -18.88 -3.93 -13.42
C HIS A 100 -19.16 -3.10 -14.68
N ASP A 101 -19.90 -2.00 -14.56
CA ASP A 101 -20.20 -1.10 -15.68
C ASP A 101 -19.05 -0.18 -16.13
N TYR A 102 -17.99 -0.02 -15.31
CA TYR A 102 -16.93 0.98 -15.54
C TYR A 102 -15.53 0.37 -15.58
N VAL A 103 -15.41 -0.96 -15.68
CA VAL A 103 -14.12 -1.66 -15.65
C VAL A 103 -13.82 -2.36 -16.98
N ALA A 104 -12.60 -2.19 -17.47
CA ALA A 104 -12.03 -3.09 -18.46
C ALA A 104 -11.45 -4.31 -17.74
N PRO A 105 -11.77 -5.55 -18.16
CA PRO A 105 -11.19 -6.73 -17.52
C PRO A 105 -9.67 -6.77 -17.74
N PRO A 106 -8.88 -7.27 -16.76
CA PRO A 106 -7.46 -7.48 -16.96
C PRO A 106 -7.24 -8.52 -18.08
N PRO A 107 -6.08 -8.49 -18.77
CA PRO A 107 -5.69 -9.57 -19.67
C PRO A 107 -5.70 -10.93 -18.95
N LEU A 108 -6.10 -11.98 -19.66
CA LEU A 108 -6.24 -13.33 -19.09
C LEU A 108 -4.90 -14.03 -18.80
N THR A 109 -3.83 -13.57 -19.45
CA THR A 109 -2.48 -14.12 -19.33
C THR A 109 -1.48 -12.98 -19.24
N SER A 110 -0.42 -13.17 -18.46
CA SER A 110 0.73 -12.27 -18.43
C SER A 110 1.82 -12.75 -19.39
N ASP A 111 2.55 -11.80 -19.98
CA ASP A 111 3.74 -12.06 -20.79
C ASP A 111 4.98 -12.26 -19.89
N ARG A 112 4.93 -11.71 -18.67
CA ARG A 112 6.00 -11.76 -17.67
C ARG A 112 5.43 -11.78 -16.26
N VAL A 113 6.06 -12.54 -15.38
CA VAL A 113 5.78 -12.55 -13.95
C VAL A 113 7.01 -12.07 -13.20
N ASN A 114 6.85 -11.03 -12.38
CA ASN A 114 7.89 -10.52 -11.50
C ASN A 114 7.52 -10.85 -10.05
N LEU A 115 8.33 -11.68 -9.41
CA LEU A 115 8.19 -12.04 -8.02
C LEU A 115 9.14 -11.17 -7.18
N MET A 116 8.58 -10.32 -6.33
CA MET A 116 9.28 -9.27 -5.60
C MET A 116 9.19 -9.49 -4.08
N LEU A 117 10.28 -10.00 -3.51
CA LEU A 117 10.44 -10.21 -2.08
C LEU A 117 10.86 -8.91 -1.38
N ASN A 118 10.02 -8.44 -0.48
CA ASN A 118 10.25 -7.26 0.34
C ASN A 118 11.00 -7.66 1.61
N THR A 119 12.24 -7.20 1.78
CA THR A 119 13.06 -7.50 2.95
C THR A 119 13.63 -6.23 3.57
N GLN A 120 13.88 -6.30 4.87
CA GLN A 120 14.77 -5.38 5.54
C GLN A 120 16.10 -6.09 5.71
N ASN A 121 17.20 -5.47 5.28
CA ASN A 121 18.54 -6.04 5.36
C ASN A 121 19.51 -5.06 6.01
N GLU A 122 20.71 -5.55 6.34
CA GLU A 122 21.86 -4.74 6.68
C GLU A 122 22.88 -4.82 5.54
N ILE A 123 23.28 -3.67 5.00
CA ILE A 123 24.26 -3.56 3.91
C ILE A 123 25.33 -2.58 4.37
N ASN A 124 26.58 -3.04 4.46
CA ASN A 124 27.73 -2.25 4.93
C ASN A 124 27.50 -1.57 6.30
N GLY A 125 26.86 -2.26 7.24
CA GLY A 125 26.53 -1.72 8.57
C GLY A 125 25.31 -0.81 8.63
N TYR A 126 24.60 -0.63 7.52
CA TYR A 126 23.40 0.22 7.45
C TYR A 126 22.15 -0.61 7.21
N MET A 127 21.10 -0.33 7.98
CA MET A 127 19.76 -0.87 7.74
C MET A 127 19.17 -0.30 6.46
N ARG A 128 18.73 -1.19 5.56
CA ARG A 128 18.15 -0.88 4.25
C ARG A 128 16.88 -1.69 4.00
N TRP A 129 16.00 -1.14 3.18
CA TRP A 129 14.90 -1.90 2.58
C TRP A 129 15.32 -2.35 1.19
N SER A 130 14.94 -3.57 0.84
CA SER A 130 15.34 -4.19 -0.42
C SER A 130 14.19 -4.93 -1.08
N VAL A 131 14.30 -5.07 -2.39
CA VAL A 131 13.48 -5.97 -3.20
C VAL A 131 14.40 -7.04 -3.76
N ASN A 132 14.08 -8.32 -3.56
CA ASN A 132 14.92 -9.45 -3.99
C ASN A 132 16.39 -9.30 -3.52
N ASN A 133 16.57 -8.88 -2.26
CA ASN A 133 17.87 -8.58 -1.62
C ASN A 133 18.70 -7.45 -2.27
N VAL A 134 18.12 -6.67 -3.18
CA VAL A 134 18.74 -5.49 -3.77
C VAL A 134 18.11 -4.22 -3.18
N SER A 135 18.90 -3.41 -2.49
CA SER A 135 18.51 -2.06 -2.07
C SER A 135 18.72 -1.09 -3.21
N PHE A 136 17.69 -0.31 -3.54
CA PHE A 136 17.78 0.69 -4.59
C PHE A 136 18.61 1.90 -4.15
N ASN A 137 19.51 2.36 -5.02
CA ASN A 137 20.20 3.65 -4.91
C ASN A 137 19.93 4.49 -6.16
N LEU A 138 19.46 5.72 -5.98
CA LEU A 138 19.17 6.62 -7.09
C LEU A 138 20.48 7.21 -7.66
N PRO A 139 20.75 7.13 -8.97
CA PRO A 139 21.90 7.80 -9.59
C PRO A 139 21.71 9.32 -9.62
N HIS A 140 22.82 10.06 -9.71
CA HIS A 140 22.79 11.52 -9.81
C HIS A 140 22.18 12.03 -11.13
N THR A 141 22.41 11.28 -12.22
CA THR A 141 21.81 11.59 -13.53
C THR A 141 20.43 10.94 -13.62
N PRO A 142 19.37 11.69 -13.95
CA PRO A 142 18.03 11.12 -14.09
C PRO A 142 17.96 10.00 -15.14
N TYR A 143 17.30 8.88 -14.83
CA TYR A 143 17.20 7.73 -15.75
C TYR A 143 16.65 8.09 -17.12
N LEU A 144 15.60 8.92 -17.18
CA LEU A 144 14.98 9.32 -18.45
C LEU A 144 15.99 10.05 -19.35
N ILE A 145 16.81 10.94 -18.78
CA ILE A 145 17.85 11.65 -19.52
C ILE A 145 18.95 10.68 -19.96
N ALA A 146 19.40 9.81 -19.05
CA ALA A 146 20.44 8.84 -19.36
C ALA A 146 20.03 7.88 -20.49
N LEU A 147 18.77 7.43 -20.49
CA LEU A 147 18.22 6.55 -21.53
C LEU A 147 18.02 7.29 -22.85
N LYS A 148 17.46 8.50 -22.82
CA LYS A 148 17.18 9.29 -24.02
C LYS A 148 18.46 9.70 -24.76
N GLU A 149 19.47 10.15 -24.01
CA GLU A 149 20.75 10.64 -24.56
C GLU A 149 21.81 9.53 -24.64
N ASN A 150 21.46 8.28 -24.33
CA ASN A 150 22.34 7.11 -24.34
C ASN A 150 23.64 7.29 -23.52
N ILE A 151 23.52 7.86 -22.32
CA ILE A 151 24.65 8.13 -21.42
C ILE A 151 25.04 6.82 -20.71
N SER A 152 26.23 6.31 -21.02
CA SER A 152 26.78 5.10 -20.40
C SER A 152 27.24 5.32 -18.95
N GLY A 153 27.18 4.28 -18.12
CA GLY A 153 27.74 4.30 -16.76
C GLY A 153 26.86 4.99 -15.71
N VAL A 154 25.66 5.45 -16.06
CA VAL A 154 24.71 6.05 -15.10
C VAL A 154 24.09 4.99 -14.19
N PHE A 155 23.79 3.81 -14.73
CA PHE A 155 23.19 2.72 -13.99
C PHE A 155 23.74 1.36 -14.42
N ASP A 156 23.63 0.38 -13.54
CA ASP A 156 24.01 -1.01 -13.78
C ASP A 156 23.18 -1.59 -14.94
N PRO A 157 23.81 -2.01 -16.04
CA PRO A 157 23.10 -2.57 -17.19
C PRO A 157 22.58 -3.99 -16.94
N THR A 158 22.97 -4.63 -15.84
CA THR A 158 22.50 -5.96 -15.45
C THR A 158 20.99 -5.91 -15.16
N PRO A 159 20.17 -6.77 -15.78
CA PRO A 159 18.74 -6.82 -15.48
C PRO A 159 18.49 -7.04 -13.99
N ALA A 160 17.57 -6.25 -13.42
CA ALA A 160 17.12 -6.46 -12.05
C ALA A 160 16.48 -7.86 -11.90
N LEU A 161 16.73 -8.50 -10.75
CA LEU A 161 16.20 -9.83 -10.45
C LEU A 161 14.67 -9.80 -10.34
N ASP A 162 13.98 -10.52 -11.20
CA ASP A 162 12.52 -10.65 -11.20
C ASP A 162 12.01 -11.89 -10.47
N TYR A 163 12.87 -12.58 -9.73
CA TYR A 163 12.51 -13.74 -8.92
C TYR A 163 13.32 -13.82 -7.61
N PHE A 164 12.84 -14.64 -6.68
CA PHE A 164 13.60 -15.14 -5.54
C PHE A 164 13.28 -16.63 -5.33
N ASP A 165 14.09 -17.32 -4.54
CA ASP A 165 13.89 -18.74 -4.22
C ASP A 165 12.67 -18.93 -3.30
N LEU A 166 11.49 -19.10 -3.89
CA LEU A 166 10.22 -19.24 -3.16
C LEU A 166 10.16 -20.49 -2.27
N GLU A 167 10.84 -21.57 -2.67
CA GLU A 167 10.81 -22.85 -1.98
C GLU A 167 11.64 -22.81 -0.71
N ASN A 168 12.85 -22.23 -0.78
CA ASN A 168 13.79 -22.26 0.33
C ASN A 168 13.81 -20.97 1.16
N TYR A 169 13.17 -19.88 0.71
CA TYR A 169 13.16 -18.64 1.47
C TYR A 169 12.18 -18.68 2.65
N GLY A 170 12.74 -18.62 3.86
CA GLY A 170 11.98 -18.57 5.12
C GLY A 170 11.33 -17.20 5.38
N ILE A 171 10.16 -16.93 4.80
CA ILE A 171 9.45 -15.64 4.98
C ILE A 171 9.05 -15.33 6.43
N TYR A 172 9.01 -16.33 7.31
CA TYR A 172 8.66 -16.18 8.73
C TYR A 172 9.88 -16.08 9.66
N THR A 173 11.08 -16.20 9.11
CA THR A 173 12.34 -16.10 9.87
C THR A 173 13.03 -14.79 9.60
N THR A 174 13.79 -14.28 10.56
CA THR A 174 14.69 -13.15 10.34
C THR A 174 15.60 -13.44 9.15
N PRO A 175 15.67 -12.55 8.14
CA PRO A 175 16.45 -12.80 6.95
C PRO A 175 17.94 -12.95 7.31
N ASN A 176 18.59 -13.94 6.67
CA ASN A 176 20.03 -14.08 6.73
C ASN A 176 20.64 -13.18 5.64
N ASN A 177 21.10 -12.00 6.01
CA ASN A 177 21.50 -10.90 5.11
C ASN A 177 22.79 -11.15 4.30
N SER A 178 23.30 -12.38 4.23
CA SER A 178 24.67 -12.65 3.75
C SER A 178 24.96 -12.12 2.35
N ASN A 179 23.92 -11.97 1.51
CA ASN A 179 24.06 -11.63 0.09
C ASN A 179 23.30 -10.37 -0.31
N ALA A 180 22.86 -9.53 0.64
CA ALA A 180 22.16 -8.29 0.30
C ALA A 180 23.12 -7.27 -0.32
N THR A 181 22.72 -6.66 -1.43
CA THR A 181 23.54 -5.69 -2.18
C THR A 181 22.75 -4.41 -2.43
N SER A 182 23.44 -3.38 -2.94
CA SER A 182 22.77 -2.20 -3.47
C SER A 182 23.00 -2.08 -4.97
N SER A 183 21.98 -1.66 -5.70
CA SER A 183 22.07 -1.41 -7.14
C SER A 183 21.16 -0.26 -7.56
N ASN A 184 21.43 0.25 -8.74
CA ASN A 184 20.61 1.22 -9.46
C ASN A 184 20.10 0.64 -10.80
N SER A 185 20.12 -0.69 -10.93
CA SER A 185 19.56 -1.36 -12.11
C SER A 185 18.06 -1.12 -12.26
N ILE A 186 17.57 -1.32 -13.47
CA ILE A 186 16.17 -1.11 -13.85
C ILE A 186 15.55 -2.37 -14.42
N TYR A 187 14.26 -2.58 -14.14
CA TYR A 187 13.46 -3.53 -14.90
C TYR A 187 13.12 -2.91 -16.25
N ARG A 188 13.58 -3.53 -17.34
CA ARG A 188 13.18 -3.14 -18.70
C ARG A 188 12.08 -4.05 -19.20
N LEU A 189 11.05 -3.44 -19.75
CA LEU A 189 9.91 -4.11 -20.37
C LEU A 189 9.85 -3.73 -21.85
N LYS A 190 9.35 -4.64 -22.69
CA LYS A 190 8.98 -4.26 -24.06
C LYS A 190 7.70 -3.45 -23.99
N PHE A 191 7.51 -2.55 -24.94
CA PHE A 191 6.24 -1.83 -25.05
C PHE A 191 5.08 -2.82 -25.17
N ASN A 192 3.95 -2.51 -24.52
CA ASN A 192 2.74 -3.33 -24.52
C ASN A 192 2.88 -4.74 -23.89
N THR A 193 3.86 -4.95 -22.99
CA THR A 193 3.99 -6.20 -22.21
C THR A 193 2.99 -6.20 -21.05
N THR A 194 2.21 -7.27 -20.90
CA THR A 194 1.39 -7.52 -19.69
C THR A 194 2.26 -8.15 -18.60
N VAL A 195 2.31 -7.54 -17.42
CA VAL A 195 3.16 -7.98 -16.31
C VAL A 195 2.33 -8.29 -15.08
N ASP A 196 2.46 -9.50 -14.55
CA ASP A 196 2.02 -9.81 -13.18
C ASP A 196 3.14 -9.49 -12.20
N ILE A 197 2.82 -8.76 -11.13
CA ILE A 197 3.75 -8.48 -10.04
C ILE A 197 3.23 -9.14 -8.76
N ILE A 198 4.04 -10.01 -8.19
CA ILE A 198 3.74 -10.69 -6.92
C ILE A 198 4.60 -10.06 -5.83
N LEU A 199 3.97 -9.26 -4.98
CA LEU A 199 4.63 -8.61 -3.85
C LEU A 199 4.60 -9.55 -2.64
N GLN A 200 5.73 -10.19 -2.35
CA GLN A 200 5.88 -11.05 -1.18
C GLN A 200 6.46 -10.24 -0.02
N ASN A 201 5.72 -10.20 1.10
CA ASN A 201 6.22 -9.64 2.35
C ASN A 201 6.99 -10.70 3.17
N SER A 202 7.90 -10.28 4.05
CA SER A 202 8.65 -11.18 4.93
C SER A 202 8.74 -10.63 6.35
N ASN A 203 9.29 -11.45 7.25
CA ASN A 203 9.79 -10.96 8.52
C ASN A 203 10.92 -9.94 8.26
N THR A 204 11.00 -8.90 9.08
CA THR A 204 12.08 -7.91 9.05
C THR A 204 13.31 -8.44 9.79
N MET A 205 14.31 -7.58 10.01
CA MET A 205 15.45 -7.90 10.87
C MET A 205 15.08 -8.09 12.34
N ASN A 206 13.88 -7.67 12.74
CA ASN A 206 13.34 -7.92 14.07
C ASN A 206 12.56 -9.23 14.08
N LYS A 207 12.77 -10.06 15.10
CA LYS A 207 12.03 -11.32 15.26
C LYS A 207 10.52 -11.07 15.36
N ASN A 208 9.73 -11.88 14.67
CA ASN A 208 8.26 -11.83 14.67
C ASN A 208 7.69 -10.45 14.30
N ASN A 209 8.33 -9.77 13.35
CA ASN A 209 7.96 -8.45 12.91
C ASN A 209 7.81 -8.42 11.40
N SER A 210 6.65 -8.01 10.91
CA SER A 210 6.40 -7.71 9.50
C SER A 210 5.50 -6.49 9.41
N GLY A 211 5.79 -5.60 8.46
CA GLY A 211 5.09 -4.32 8.29
C GLY A 211 4.00 -4.40 7.22
N THR A 212 3.06 -3.46 7.23
CA THR A 212 2.21 -3.19 6.06
C THR A 212 2.94 -2.18 5.17
N HIS A 213 3.07 -2.49 3.87
CA HIS A 213 3.82 -1.68 2.91
C HIS A 213 2.87 -1.25 1.78
N PRO A 214 2.44 0.02 1.71
CA PRO A 214 1.71 0.52 0.55
C PRO A 214 2.66 0.64 -0.63
N TRP A 215 2.38 -0.11 -1.69
CA TRP A 215 3.11 -0.06 -2.96
C TRP A 215 2.38 0.84 -3.94
N HIS A 216 3.13 1.69 -4.63
CA HIS A 216 2.60 2.63 -5.63
C HIS A 216 3.37 2.45 -6.94
N LEU A 217 2.64 2.51 -8.06
CA LEU A 217 3.19 2.45 -9.40
C LEU A 217 2.96 3.80 -10.07
N HIS A 218 4.05 4.42 -10.55
CA HIS A 218 3.94 5.69 -11.25
C HIS A 218 3.32 5.50 -12.63
N GLU A 219 2.49 6.48 -13.05
CA GLU A 219 1.94 6.63 -14.41
C GLU A 219 1.03 5.49 -14.90
N HIS A 220 0.71 4.51 -14.06
CA HIS A 220 -0.11 3.36 -14.41
C HIS A 220 -1.09 3.02 -13.29
N ASP A 221 -2.31 2.67 -13.70
CA ASP A 221 -3.25 1.94 -12.86
C ASP A 221 -3.05 0.44 -13.07
N PHE A 222 -3.43 -0.37 -12.09
CA PHE A 222 -3.26 -1.82 -12.13
C PHE A 222 -4.44 -2.55 -11.46
N TRP A 223 -4.70 -3.77 -11.92
CA TRP A 223 -5.67 -4.64 -11.28
C TRP A 223 -5.05 -5.39 -10.10
N VAL A 224 -5.66 -5.28 -8.92
CA VAL A 224 -5.32 -6.12 -7.77
C VAL A 224 -5.99 -7.48 -7.93
N LEU A 225 -5.25 -8.45 -8.47
CA LEU A 225 -5.78 -9.79 -8.76
C LEU A 225 -6.06 -10.62 -7.49
N GLY A 226 -5.35 -10.37 -6.39
CA GLY A 226 -5.59 -11.08 -5.15
C GLY A 226 -4.65 -10.71 -4.01
N ILE A 227 -5.09 -11.07 -2.79
CA ILE A 227 -4.31 -10.93 -1.55
C ILE A 227 -4.35 -12.25 -0.80
N MET A 228 -3.17 -12.86 -0.63
CA MET A 228 -3.03 -14.20 -0.07
C MET A 228 -2.30 -14.17 1.28
N LYS A 229 -2.63 -15.14 2.13
CA LYS A 229 -1.82 -15.51 3.29
C LYS A 229 -1.31 -16.93 3.03
N LYS A 230 0.01 -17.14 3.09
CA LYS A 230 0.57 -18.50 3.02
C LYS A 230 0.01 -19.29 4.21
N LYS A 231 -0.76 -20.35 3.91
CA LYS A 231 -1.30 -21.27 4.91
C LYS A 231 -0.17 -22.01 5.61
#